data_AF-A0A1M7MQ02-F1
#
_entry.id   AF-A0A1M7MQ02-F1
#
_cell.length_a   1.000
_cell.length_b   1.000
_cell.length_c   1.000
_cell.angle_alpha   90.00
_cell.angle_beta   90.00
_cell.angle_gamma   90.00
#
_symmetry.space_group_name_H-M   'P 1'
#
loop_
_entity.id
_entity.type
_entity.pdbx_description
1 polymer ?
#
loop_
_entity_poly.entity_id
_entity_poly.type
_entity_poly.pdbx_seq_one_letter_code
_entity_poly.pdbx_strand_id
1 'polypeptide(L)'
;MVNTINESYAHFDDVQLVNMTQNGDFDALSELWIRHVDFIKKVTLNQYYKIRPDFSEDFLNSEKLWSYRLGSSYINLAKAAETYDSNYSVPFLAYFAMKNKYAFKDEKSFNTEMSMRNSYCENYDSYEFRDQDDDMTEIVNSIEKCLSGNERLRAFFKKYVATFDELGYVSQTDMAKVMGISRQMINTNFKKIRFIAEENGLEKEFADFLSAQDEAQNYIQKPYSSECYS
;
A
#
# COMPACT_ATOMS: atom_id res chain seq x y z
N MET A 1 26.37 10.55 -17.54
CA MET A 1 27.47 9.60 -17.78
C MET A 1 27.05 8.69 -18.91
N VAL A 2 27.90 8.51 -19.92
CA VAL A 2 27.68 7.51 -20.97
C VAL A 2 27.92 6.16 -20.30
N ASN A 3 26.88 5.32 -20.21
CA ASN A 3 26.97 3.96 -19.68
C ASN A 3 27.66 3.08 -20.73
N THR A 4 28.98 3.13 -20.76
CA THR A 4 29.77 2.32 -21.70
C THR A 4 29.98 0.93 -21.09
N ILE A 5 29.61 -0.10 -21.86
CA ILE A 5 29.92 -1.50 -21.56
C ILE A 5 31.42 -1.66 -21.30
N ASN A 6 31.80 -2.39 -20.25
CA ASN A 6 33.20 -2.69 -20.00
C ASN A 6 33.64 -3.77 -21.00
N GLU A 7 34.62 -3.46 -21.84
CA GLU A 7 35.13 -4.36 -22.90
C GLU A 7 35.62 -5.70 -22.33
N SER A 8 36.10 -5.71 -21.08
CA SER A 8 36.52 -6.93 -20.37
C SER A 8 35.37 -7.91 -20.13
N TYR A 9 34.12 -7.43 -20.11
CA TYR A 9 32.94 -8.25 -19.87
C TYR A 9 32.07 -8.47 -21.11
N ALA A 10 32.31 -7.77 -22.21
CA ALA A 10 31.47 -7.73 -23.40
C ALA A 10 31.15 -9.09 -24.02
N HIS A 11 32.01 -10.09 -23.80
CA HIS A 11 31.88 -11.45 -24.34
C HIS A 11 31.14 -12.44 -23.43
N PHE A 12 30.85 -12.06 -22.17
CA PHE A 12 30.09 -12.90 -21.25
C PHE A 12 28.58 -12.70 -21.44
N ASP A 13 27.83 -13.80 -21.40
CA ASP A 13 26.37 -13.76 -21.34
C ASP A 13 25.87 -13.44 -19.90
N ASP A 14 24.56 -13.20 -19.78
CA ASP A 14 23.96 -12.83 -18.49
C ASP A 14 24.16 -13.92 -17.41
N VAL A 15 24.17 -15.21 -17.78
CA VAL A 15 24.35 -16.31 -16.82
C VAL A 15 25.79 -16.35 -16.33
N GLN A 16 26.76 -16.15 -17.22
CA GLN A 16 28.16 -16.05 -16.87
C GLN A 16 28.42 -14.87 -15.93
N LEU A 17 27.86 -13.70 -16.21
CA LEU A 17 27.97 -12.52 -15.34
C LEU A 17 27.33 -12.76 -13.96
N VAL A 18 26.19 -13.47 -13.91
CA VAL A 18 25.57 -13.86 -12.63
C VAL A 18 26.48 -14.82 -11.85
N ASN A 19 27.05 -15.83 -12.50
CA ASN A 19 27.97 -16.77 -11.84
C ASN A 19 29.21 -16.05 -11.31
N MET A 20 29.75 -15.07 -12.03
CA MET A 20 30.87 -14.25 -11.56
C MET A 20 30.45 -13.41 -10.34
N THR A 21 29.26 -12.80 -10.38
CA THR A 21 28.68 -12.06 -9.24
C THR A 21 28.56 -12.95 -7.99
N GLN A 22 28.06 -14.18 -8.14
CA GLN A 22 27.93 -15.15 -7.05
C GLN A 22 29.29 -15.57 -6.46
N ASN A 23 30.35 -15.52 -7.26
CA ASN A 23 31.73 -15.80 -6.83
C ASN A 23 32.45 -14.56 -6.26
N GLY A 24 31.74 -13.44 -6.06
CA GLY A 24 32.27 -12.23 -5.41
C GLY A 24 32.80 -11.16 -6.37
N ASP A 25 32.59 -11.32 -7.68
CA ASP A 25 32.94 -10.30 -8.67
C ASP A 25 31.81 -9.26 -8.80
N PHE A 26 31.95 -8.16 -8.05
CA PHE A 26 30.96 -7.08 -8.05
C PHE A 26 31.00 -6.21 -9.32
N ASP A 27 32.06 -6.28 -10.12
CA ASP A 27 32.13 -5.58 -11.40
C ASP A 27 31.22 -6.26 -12.43
N ALA A 28 31.08 -7.59 -12.36
CA ALA A 28 30.12 -8.34 -13.17
C ALA A 28 28.65 -7.93 -12.89
N LEU A 29 28.31 -7.62 -11.63
CA LEU A 29 27.00 -7.08 -11.27
C LEU A 29 26.77 -5.68 -11.85
N SER A 30 27.81 -4.84 -11.81
CA SER A 30 27.78 -3.50 -12.40
C SER A 30 27.56 -3.56 -13.91
N GLU A 31 28.18 -4.54 -14.58
CA GLU A 31 27.96 -4.80 -16.00
C GLU A 31 26.52 -5.25 -16.30
N LEU A 32 25.95 -6.17 -15.50
CA LEU A 32 24.53 -6.55 -15.59
C LEU A 32 23.61 -5.33 -15.45
N TRP A 33 23.92 -4.43 -14.51
CA TRP A 33 23.17 -3.19 -14.35
C TRP A 33 23.27 -2.29 -15.59
N ILE A 34 24.48 -2.03 -16.09
CA ILE A 34 24.73 -1.15 -17.24
C ILE A 34 23.98 -1.65 -18.47
N ARG A 35 24.05 -2.96 -18.76
CA ARG A 35 23.39 -3.56 -19.94
C ARG A 35 21.87 -3.48 -19.89
N HIS A 36 21.30 -3.63 -18.70
CA HIS A 36 19.87 -3.87 -18.54
C HIS A 36 19.14 -2.75 -17.80
N VAL A 37 19.78 -1.61 -17.56
CA VAL A 37 19.21 -0.48 -16.79
C VAL A 37 17.86 -0.02 -17.34
N ASP A 38 17.68 0.00 -18.67
CA ASP A 38 16.41 0.40 -19.30
C ASP A 38 15.30 -0.64 -19.06
N PHE A 39 15.64 -1.92 -19.14
CA PHE A 39 14.70 -3.00 -18.80
C PHE A 39 14.33 -2.95 -17.31
N ILE A 40 15.33 -2.79 -16.44
CA ILE A 40 15.15 -2.68 -15.00
C ILE A 40 14.24 -1.51 -14.66
N LYS A 41 14.54 -0.32 -15.20
CA LYS A 41 13.70 0.88 -15.05
C LYS A 41 12.26 0.61 -15.46
N LYS A 42 12.05 0.02 -16.64
CA LYS A 42 10.72 -0.31 -17.15
C LYS A 42 9.98 -1.28 -16.23
N VAL A 43 10.64 -2.33 -15.75
CA VAL A 43 10.04 -3.32 -14.85
C VAL A 43 9.69 -2.68 -13.51
N THR A 44 10.63 -1.96 -12.89
CA THR A 44 10.43 -1.29 -11.60
C THR A 44 9.26 -0.31 -11.65
N LEU A 45 9.24 0.61 -12.62
CA LEU A 45 8.16 1.60 -12.74
C LEU A 45 6.80 0.92 -13.00
N ASN A 46 6.76 -0.12 -13.85
CA ASN A 46 5.53 -0.86 -14.08
C ASN A 46 5.02 -1.59 -12.83
N GLN A 47 5.91 -2.16 -12.00
CA GLN A 47 5.50 -2.78 -10.74
C GLN A 47 5.03 -1.74 -9.73
N TYR A 48 5.72 -0.60 -9.63
CA TYR A 48 5.29 0.52 -8.79
C TYR A 48 3.85 0.93 -9.14
N TYR A 49 3.54 1.24 -10.40
CA TYR A 49 2.21 1.73 -10.75
C TYR A 49 1.11 0.68 -10.58
N LYS A 50 1.43 -0.61 -10.68
CA LYS A 50 0.49 -1.72 -10.45
C LYS A 50 0.23 -1.99 -8.98
N ILE A 51 1.29 -1.97 -8.16
CA ILE A 51 1.22 -2.40 -6.76
C ILE A 51 1.00 -1.19 -5.84
N ARG A 52 1.67 -0.08 -6.12
CA ARG A 52 1.74 1.16 -5.32
C ARG A 52 2.11 0.85 -3.86
N PRO A 53 3.38 0.50 -3.59
CA PRO A 53 3.79 0.07 -2.26
C PRO A 53 3.97 1.22 -1.26
N ASP A 54 4.24 2.44 -1.74
CA ASP A 54 4.47 3.61 -0.88
C ASP A 54 3.64 4.80 -1.38
N PHE A 55 2.77 5.31 -0.52
CA PHE A 55 1.89 6.44 -0.84
C PHE A 55 2.63 7.77 -0.84
N SER A 56 3.78 7.87 -0.18
CA SER A 56 4.62 9.08 -0.17
C SER A 56 5.27 9.37 -1.52
N GLU A 57 5.19 8.44 -2.47
CA GLU A 57 5.77 8.57 -3.81
C GLU A 57 4.72 8.90 -4.89
N ASP A 58 3.44 8.97 -4.54
CA ASP A 58 2.34 9.12 -5.52
C ASP A 58 2.34 10.48 -6.25
N PHE A 59 3.00 11.49 -5.71
CA PHE A 59 3.17 12.80 -6.36
C PHE A 59 4.40 12.88 -7.28
N LEU A 60 5.24 11.84 -7.28
CA LEU A 60 6.45 11.81 -8.12
C LEU A 60 6.10 11.41 -9.55
N ASN A 61 6.64 12.16 -10.51
CA ASN A 61 6.62 11.75 -11.91
C ASN A 61 7.60 10.57 -12.15
N SER A 62 7.46 9.89 -13.30
CA SER A 62 8.24 8.69 -13.62
C SER A 62 9.76 8.87 -13.54
N GLU A 63 10.27 10.06 -13.84
CA GLU A 63 11.71 10.35 -13.80
C GLU A 63 12.21 10.50 -12.36
N LYS A 64 11.51 11.28 -11.53
CA LYS A 64 11.84 11.44 -10.11
C LYS A 64 11.67 10.13 -9.35
N LEU A 65 10.62 9.38 -9.66
CA LEU A 65 10.37 8.05 -9.09
C LEU A 65 11.51 7.07 -9.44
N TRP A 66 11.97 7.08 -10.69
CA TRP A 66 13.13 6.27 -11.09
C TRP A 66 14.40 6.67 -10.33
N SER A 67 14.69 7.97 -10.24
CA SER A 67 15.85 8.47 -9.49
C SER A 67 15.79 8.08 -8.02
N TYR A 68 14.60 8.13 -7.41
CA TYR A 68 14.37 7.69 -6.03
C TYR A 68 14.58 6.18 -5.85
N ARG A 69 14.09 5.37 -6.79
CA ARG A 69 14.15 3.90 -6.76
C ARG A 69 15.41 3.28 -7.35
N LEU A 70 16.38 4.09 -7.75
CA LEU A 70 17.59 3.62 -8.44
C LEU A 70 18.41 2.69 -7.55
N GLY A 71 18.66 3.09 -6.30
CA GLY A 71 19.40 2.30 -5.32
C GLY A 71 18.70 0.98 -4.96
N SER A 72 17.39 1.02 -4.67
CA SER A 72 16.63 -0.19 -4.33
C SER A 72 16.51 -1.15 -5.52
N SER A 73 16.39 -0.63 -6.74
CA SER A 73 16.40 -1.44 -7.97
C SER A 73 17.74 -2.16 -8.17
N TYR A 74 18.86 -1.50 -7.87
CA TYR A 74 20.19 -2.12 -7.92
C TYR A 74 20.33 -3.23 -6.87
N ILE A 75 19.87 -3.00 -5.63
CA ILE A 75 19.85 -4.02 -4.57
C ILE A 75 18.98 -5.22 -4.97
N ASN A 76 17.83 -4.97 -5.59
CA ASN A 76 16.97 -6.05 -6.08
C ASN A 76 17.61 -6.86 -7.20
N LEU A 77 18.41 -6.21 -8.08
CA LEU A 77 19.21 -6.91 -9.08
C LEU A 77 20.27 -7.80 -8.42
N ALA A 78 20.99 -7.27 -7.41
CA ALA A 78 21.99 -8.02 -6.66
C ALA A 78 21.40 -9.27 -6.00
N LYS A 79 20.28 -9.12 -5.29
CA LYS A 79 19.56 -10.26 -4.65
C LYS A 79 19.05 -11.27 -5.67
N ALA A 80 18.62 -10.81 -6.85
CA ALA A 80 18.21 -11.69 -7.92
C ALA A 80 19.41 -12.48 -8.45
N ALA A 81 20.56 -11.83 -8.69
CA ALA A 81 21.78 -12.51 -9.13
C ALA A 81 22.27 -13.52 -8.09
N GLU A 82 22.29 -13.16 -6.80
CA GLU A 82 22.71 -14.04 -5.70
C GLU A 82 21.89 -15.34 -5.63
N THR A 83 20.58 -15.26 -5.89
CA THR A 83 19.67 -16.40 -5.73
C THR A 83 19.28 -17.08 -7.04
N TYR A 84 19.81 -16.63 -8.16
CA TYR A 84 19.47 -17.19 -9.47
C TYR A 84 20.16 -18.54 -9.67
N ASP A 85 19.40 -19.50 -10.19
CA ASP A 85 19.89 -20.82 -10.55
C ASP A 85 19.47 -21.10 -12.01
N SER A 86 20.47 -21.27 -12.87
CA SER A 86 20.31 -21.46 -14.30
C SER A 86 19.65 -22.80 -14.66
N ASN A 87 19.59 -23.76 -13.72
CA ASN A 87 18.91 -25.04 -13.92
C ASN A 87 17.40 -24.88 -14.10
N TYR A 88 16.80 -23.79 -13.63
CA TYR A 88 15.35 -23.57 -13.69
C TYR A 88 14.81 -23.22 -15.08
N SER A 89 15.63 -23.21 -16.15
CA SER A 89 15.22 -22.94 -17.54
C SER A 89 14.50 -21.59 -17.75
N VAL A 90 14.57 -20.68 -16.78
CA VAL A 90 13.99 -19.33 -16.84
C VAL A 90 15.13 -18.35 -17.09
N PRO A 91 15.04 -17.46 -18.10
CA PRO A 91 16.05 -16.43 -18.32
C PRO A 91 16.21 -15.50 -17.10
N PHE A 92 17.44 -15.08 -16.80
CA PHE A 92 17.76 -14.24 -15.64
C PHE A 92 16.88 -12.99 -15.54
N LEU A 93 16.69 -12.25 -16.64
CA LEU A 93 15.85 -11.04 -16.63
C LEU A 93 14.38 -11.31 -16.28
N ALA A 94 13.85 -12.48 -16.66
CA ALA A 94 12.51 -12.89 -16.29
C ALA A 94 12.44 -13.25 -14.79
N TYR A 95 13.47 -13.93 -14.28
CA TYR A 95 13.62 -14.22 -12.85
C TYR A 95 13.72 -12.93 -12.02
N PHE A 96 14.56 -11.98 -12.44
CA PHE A 96 14.65 -10.64 -11.84
C PHE A 96 13.28 -9.95 -11.81
N ALA A 97 12.56 -9.93 -12.93
CA ALA A 97 11.25 -9.27 -12.98
C ALA A 97 10.24 -9.90 -12.01
N MET A 98 10.30 -11.22 -11.84
CA MET A 98 9.49 -11.93 -10.84
C MET A 98 9.91 -11.55 -9.42
N LYS A 99 11.20 -11.56 -9.09
CA LYS A 99 11.71 -11.18 -7.76
C LYS A 99 11.41 -9.73 -7.40
N ASN A 100 11.60 -8.82 -8.35
CA ASN A 100 11.29 -7.40 -8.21
C ASN A 100 9.80 -7.21 -7.89
N LYS A 101 8.90 -7.92 -8.57
CA LYS A 101 7.47 -7.91 -8.24
C LYS A 101 7.19 -8.35 -6.79
N TYR A 102 7.88 -9.36 -6.27
CA TYR A 102 7.70 -9.82 -4.89
C TYR A 102 8.24 -8.80 -3.88
N ALA A 103 9.41 -8.20 -4.14
CA ALA A 103 9.96 -7.14 -3.30
C ALA A 103 8.95 -5.98 -3.12
N PHE A 104 8.30 -5.55 -4.22
CA PHE A 104 7.25 -4.53 -4.16
C PHE A 104 6.00 -4.97 -3.37
N LYS A 105 5.64 -6.25 -3.41
CA LYS A 105 4.51 -6.76 -2.59
C LYS A 105 4.86 -6.77 -1.11
N ASP A 106 6.09 -7.15 -0.78
CA ASP A 106 6.56 -7.19 0.60
C ASP A 106 6.66 -5.77 1.17
N GLU A 107 7.22 -4.83 0.41
CA GLU A 107 7.24 -3.39 0.76
C GLU A 107 5.83 -2.84 0.96
N LYS A 108 4.89 -3.15 0.06
CA LYS A 108 3.49 -2.73 0.24
C LYS A 108 2.92 -3.27 1.54
N SER A 109 3.17 -4.53 1.85
CA SER A 109 2.67 -5.17 3.07
C SER A 109 3.26 -4.50 4.30
N PHE A 110 4.58 -4.29 4.31
CA PHE A 110 5.30 -3.60 5.37
C PHE A 110 4.85 -2.15 5.56
N ASN A 111 4.70 -1.38 4.48
CA ASN A 111 4.22 0.00 4.53
C ASN A 111 2.76 0.10 4.96
N THR A 112 1.93 -0.90 4.62
CA THR A 112 0.55 -0.97 5.14
C THR A 112 0.55 -1.28 6.64
N GLU A 113 1.44 -2.14 7.12
CA GLU A 113 1.62 -2.42 8.56
C GLU A 113 2.20 -1.21 9.31
N MET A 114 3.17 -0.51 8.72
CA MET A 114 3.82 0.65 9.30
C MET A 114 2.93 1.89 9.25
N SER A 115 2.12 2.11 8.21
CA SER A 115 1.13 3.18 8.19
C SER A 115 0.05 2.94 9.24
N MET A 116 -0.38 1.68 9.42
CA MET A 116 -1.26 1.32 10.54
C MET A 116 -0.57 1.67 11.87
N ARG A 117 0.69 1.29 12.07
CA ARG A 117 1.43 1.56 13.32
C ARG A 117 1.71 3.04 13.58
N ASN A 118 2.05 3.84 12.56
CA ASN A 118 2.31 5.27 12.72
C ASN A 118 1.02 6.07 12.93
N SER A 119 -0.12 5.63 12.35
CA SER A 119 -1.42 6.21 12.68
C SER A 119 -1.82 6.02 14.15
N TYR A 120 -1.32 4.97 14.82
CA TYR A 120 -1.49 4.77 16.27
C TYR A 120 -0.64 5.74 17.13
N CYS A 121 0.40 6.37 16.57
CA CYS A 121 1.36 7.15 17.36
C CYS A 121 1.27 8.67 17.14
N GLU A 122 0.72 9.15 16.03
CA GLU A 122 0.78 10.59 15.67
C GLU A 122 -0.50 11.40 15.91
N ASN A 123 -1.62 10.79 16.31
CA ASN A 123 -2.87 11.50 16.63
C ASN A 123 -3.17 11.55 18.14
N TYR A 124 -2.17 11.88 18.94
CA TYR A 124 -2.34 12.16 20.37
C TYR A 124 -2.11 13.65 20.64
N ASP A 125 -2.96 14.50 20.06
CA ASP A 125 -3.21 15.83 20.58
C ASP A 125 -4.73 16.04 20.68
N SER A 126 -5.14 16.35 21.90
CA SER A 126 -6.50 16.46 22.41
C SER A 126 -7.45 17.24 21.50
N TYR A 127 -8.59 16.65 21.17
CA TYR A 127 -9.80 17.41 20.85
C TYR A 127 -10.86 17.18 21.93
N GLU A 128 -11.30 18.30 22.48
CA GLU A 128 -12.33 18.41 23.49
C GLU A 128 -13.68 17.93 22.94
N PHE A 129 -14.41 17.20 23.79
CA PHE A 129 -15.78 16.77 23.61
C PHE A 129 -16.69 17.90 23.12
N ARG A 130 -17.37 17.66 22.00
CA ARG A 130 -18.63 18.34 21.65
C ARG A 130 -19.70 17.28 21.39
N ASP A 131 -20.87 17.51 21.97
CA ASP A 131 -22.08 16.70 21.88
C ASP A 131 -22.39 16.30 20.42
N GLN A 132 -22.34 15.00 20.10
CA GLN A 132 -22.18 14.47 18.72
C GLN A 132 -23.37 13.64 18.17
N ASP A 133 -24.40 13.37 18.97
CA ASP A 133 -25.45 12.40 18.57
C ASP A 133 -26.40 12.94 17.48
N ASP A 134 -26.71 14.25 17.49
CA ASP A 134 -27.58 14.85 16.47
C ASP A 134 -26.87 15.07 15.11
N ASP A 135 -25.54 15.25 15.12
CA ASP A 135 -24.72 15.58 13.94
C ASP A 135 -24.48 14.33 13.05
N MET A 136 -24.24 13.17 13.67
CA MET A 136 -23.93 11.93 12.95
C MET A 136 -25.11 11.38 12.13
N THR A 137 -26.34 11.56 12.63
CA THR A 137 -27.54 11.15 11.90
C THR A 137 -27.74 11.99 10.63
N GLU A 138 -27.47 13.30 10.70
CA GLU A 138 -27.54 14.20 9.54
C GLU A 138 -26.46 13.89 8.50
N ILE A 139 -25.24 13.58 8.96
CA ILE A 139 -24.12 13.16 8.11
C ILE A 139 -24.47 11.87 7.35
N VAL A 140 -24.95 10.84 8.05
CA VAL A 140 -25.33 9.55 7.44
C VAL A 140 -26.43 9.74 6.40
N ASN A 141 -27.46 10.53 6.70
CA ASN A 141 -28.56 10.82 5.77
C ASN A 141 -28.07 11.57 4.53
N SER A 142 -27.15 12.51 4.69
CA SER A 142 -26.58 13.30 3.58
C SER A 142 -25.75 12.42 2.63
N ILE A 143 -24.91 11.54 3.18
CA ILE A 143 -24.13 10.57 2.40
C ILE A 143 -25.08 9.57 1.72
N GLU A 144 -26.10 9.07 2.41
CA GLU A 144 -27.06 8.13 1.80
C GLU A 144 -27.81 8.76 0.61
N LYS A 145 -28.26 10.00 0.75
CA LYS A 145 -28.94 10.74 -0.32
C LYS A 145 -28.03 10.96 -1.52
N CYS A 146 -26.76 11.26 -1.28
CA CYS A 146 -25.72 11.38 -2.30
C CYS A 146 -25.53 10.08 -3.10
N LEU A 147 -25.71 8.92 -2.46
CA LEU A 147 -25.60 7.61 -3.09
C LEU A 147 -26.88 7.15 -3.81
N SER A 148 -27.95 7.95 -3.88
CA SER A 148 -29.20 7.58 -4.56
C SER A 148 -29.03 7.24 -6.04
N GLY A 149 -28.02 7.78 -6.72
CA GLY A 149 -27.65 7.41 -8.09
C GLY A 149 -26.93 6.07 -8.22
N ASN A 150 -26.55 5.42 -7.11
CA ASN A 150 -25.81 4.16 -7.08
C ASN A 150 -26.34 3.22 -5.98
N GLU A 151 -27.45 2.55 -6.28
CA GLU A 151 -28.15 1.65 -5.35
C GLU A 151 -27.25 0.57 -4.73
N ARG A 152 -26.22 0.10 -5.46
CA ARG A 152 -25.26 -0.88 -4.93
C ARG A 152 -24.42 -0.28 -3.79
N LEU A 153 -23.88 0.93 -3.98
CA LEU A 153 -23.07 1.59 -2.95
C LEU A 153 -23.93 2.08 -1.79
N ARG A 154 -25.15 2.54 -2.08
CA ARG A 154 -26.15 2.90 -1.06
C ARG A 154 -26.51 1.72 -0.17
N ALA A 155 -26.82 0.56 -0.76
CA ALA A 155 -27.13 -0.66 0.00
C ALA A 155 -25.93 -1.14 0.84
N PHE A 156 -24.71 -1.03 0.30
CA PHE A 156 -23.49 -1.30 1.07
C PHE A 156 -23.36 -0.34 2.27
N PHE A 157 -23.51 0.96 2.05
CA PHE A 157 -23.36 1.98 3.10
C PHE A 157 -24.39 1.79 4.21
N LYS A 158 -25.67 1.57 3.85
CA LYS A 158 -26.73 1.23 4.81
C LYS A 158 -26.41 0.01 5.64
N LYS A 159 -25.97 -1.07 4.98
CA LYS A 159 -25.62 -2.31 5.68
C LYS A 159 -24.44 -2.08 6.62
N TYR A 160 -23.45 -1.28 6.21
CA TYR A 160 -22.30 -0.95 7.04
C TYR A 160 -22.71 -0.18 8.29
N VAL A 161 -23.48 0.91 8.15
CA VAL A 161 -23.98 1.72 9.27
C VAL A 161 -24.83 0.87 10.22
N ALA A 162 -25.80 0.11 9.70
CA ALA A 162 -26.64 -0.75 10.53
C ALA A 162 -25.83 -1.82 11.30
N THR A 163 -24.78 -2.38 10.67
CA THR A 163 -23.90 -3.35 11.35
C THR A 163 -23.07 -2.69 12.44
N PHE A 164 -22.64 -1.44 12.23
CA PHE A 164 -21.93 -0.66 13.25
C PHE A 164 -22.84 -0.27 14.41
N ASP A 165 -24.08 0.14 14.15
CA ASP A 165 -25.05 0.48 15.21
C ASP A 165 -25.41 -0.76 16.06
N GLU A 166 -25.50 -1.94 15.44
CA GLU A 166 -25.83 -3.19 16.13
C GLU A 166 -24.66 -3.73 16.98
N LEU A 167 -23.44 -3.70 16.45
CA LEU A 167 -22.27 -4.34 17.07
C LEU A 167 -21.39 -3.36 17.84
N GLY A 168 -21.64 -2.06 17.71
CA GLY A 168 -20.68 -1.03 18.07
C GLY A 168 -19.42 -1.13 17.21
N TYR A 169 -18.32 -0.58 17.73
CA TYR A 169 -17.05 -0.70 17.03
C TYR A 169 -16.56 -2.15 16.98
N VAL A 170 -16.33 -2.63 15.77
CA VAL A 170 -15.64 -3.89 15.48
C VAL A 170 -14.54 -3.65 14.45
N SER A 171 -13.47 -4.45 14.49
CA SER A 171 -12.39 -4.31 13.52
C SER A 171 -12.93 -4.41 12.09
N GLN A 172 -12.33 -3.71 11.12
CA GLN A 172 -12.72 -3.85 9.70
C GLN A 172 -12.68 -5.30 9.21
N THR A 173 -11.83 -6.14 9.81
CA THR A 173 -11.75 -7.57 9.50
C THR A 173 -13.00 -8.30 9.97
N ASP A 174 -13.52 -7.98 11.15
CA ASP A 174 -14.73 -8.61 11.69
C ASP A 174 -16.00 -8.02 11.06
N MET A 175 -16.00 -6.71 10.77
CA MET A 175 -17.02 -6.06 9.94
C MET A 175 -17.14 -6.75 8.57
N ALA A 176 -16.00 -7.05 7.92
CA ALA A 176 -15.99 -7.77 6.65
C ALA A 176 -16.59 -9.18 6.75
N LYS A 177 -16.29 -9.91 7.83
CA LYS A 177 -16.86 -11.25 8.09
C LYS A 177 -18.38 -11.17 8.27
N VAL A 178 -18.88 -10.25 9.11
CA VAL A 178 -20.32 -10.07 9.37
C VAL A 178 -21.07 -9.66 8.10
N MET A 179 -20.48 -8.73 7.33
CA MET A 179 -21.07 -8.28 6.08
C MET A 179 -21.01 -9.33 4.96
N GLY A 180 -20.20 -10.38 5.10
CA GLY A 180 -20.01 -11.45 4.11
C GLY A 180 -19.17 -11.00 2.90
N ILE A 181 -18.24 -10.08 3.09
CA ILE A 181 -17.41 -9.48 2.03
C ILE A 181 -15.93 -9.50 2.44
N SER A 182 -15.02 -9.24 1.49
CA SER A 182 -13.60 -9.09 1.85
C SER A 182 -13.32 -7.70 2.43
N ARG A 183 -12.32 -7.59 3.31
CA ARG A 183 -11.83 -6.29 3.82
C ARG A 183 -11.45 -5.33 2.69
N GLN A 184 -10.86 -5.86 1.61
CA GLN A 184 -10.54 -5.06 0.42
C GLN A 184 -11.78 -4.50 -0.27
N MET A 185 -12.91 -5.21 -0.23
CA MET A 185 -14.18 -4.74 -0.79
C MET A 185 -14.74 -3.56 0.01
N ILE A 186 -14.61 -3.58 1.35
CA ILE A 186 -14.97 -2.44 2.21
C ILE A 186 -14.18 -1.19 1.79
N ASN A 187 -12.84 -1.29 1.74
CA ASN A 187 -11.99 -0.18 1.35
C ASN A 187 -12.27 0.31 -0.08
N THR A 188 -12.57 -0.59 -1.00
CA THR A 188 -12.90 -0.25 -2.39
C THR A 188 -14.23 0.49 -2.47
N ASN A 189 -15.23 0.07 -1.71
CA ASN A 189 -16.53 0.73 -1.68
C ASN A 189 -16.43 2.10 -0.99
N PHE A 190 -15.69 2.24 0.11
CA PHE A 190 -15.48 3.54 0.74
C PHE A 190 -14.71 4.51 -0.13
N LYS A 191 -13.71 4.07 -0.90
CA LYS A 191 -13.06 4.94 -1.88
C LYS A 191 -14.03 5.48 -2.94
N LYS A 192 -14.98 4.64 -3.38
CA LYS A 192 -16.01 5.05 -4.35
C LYS A 192 -17.03 6.00 -3.72
N ILE A 193 -17.45 5.74 -2.49
CA ILE A 193 -18.35 6.62 -1.75
C ILE A 193 -17.69 7.96 -1.51
N ARG A 194 -16.42 7.98 -1.09
CA ARG A 194 -15.62 9.20 -0.93
C ARG A 194 -15.60 10.04 -2.21
N PHE A 195 -15.28 9.41 -3.34
CA PHE A 195 -15.27 10.11 -4.63
C PHE A 195 -16.64 10.71 -4.97
N ILE A 196 -17.73 9.97 -4.76
CA ILE A 196 -19.09 10.47 -5.01
C ILE A 196 -19.46 11.59 -4.02
N ALA A 197 -19.05 11.48 -2.76
CA ALA A 197 -19.26 12.51 -1.74
C ALA A 197 -18.50 13.80 -2.10
N GLU A 198 -17.24 13.69 -2.53
CA GLU A 198 -16.42 14.81 -3.02
C GLU A 198 -17.08 15.51 -4.22
N GLU A 199 -17.57 14.77 -5.21
CA GLU A 199 -18.29 15.33 -6.36
C GLU A 199 -19.58 16.09 -5.98
N ASN A 200 -20.16 15.79 -4.81
CA ASN A 200 -21.37 16.41 -4.29
C ASN A 200 -21.10 17.42 -3.16
N GLY A 201 -19.83 17.75 -2.89
CA GLY A 201 -19.43 18.72 -1.86
C GLY A 201 -19.57 18.22 -0.42
N LEU A 202 -19.67 16.90 -0.21
CA LEU A 202 -19.80 16.24 1.09
C LEU A 202 -18.50 15.60 1.58
N GLU A 203 -17.35 16.12 1.15
CA GLU A 203 -16.03 15.56 1.51
C GLU A 203 -15.81 15.58 3.02
N LYS A 204 -16.19 16.70 3.66
CA LYS A 204 -15.99 16.89 5.09
C LYS A 204 -16.88 15.95 5.90
N GLU A 205 -18.15 15.85 5.55
CA GLU A 205 -19.14 15.00 6.19
C GLU A 205 -18.74 13.52 6.09
N PHE A 206 -18.20 13.09 4.94
CA PHE A 206 -17.70 11.73 4.80
C PHE A 206 -16.42 11.48 5.63
N ALA A 207 -15.55 12.47 5.77
CA ALA A 207 -14.37 12.39 6.64
C ALA A 207 -14.76 12.35 8.13
N ASP A 208 -15.72 13.19 8.54
CA ASP A 208 -16.28 13.24 9.89
C ASP A 208 -16.96 11.90 10.22
N PHE A 209 -17.70 11.31 9.28
CA PHE A 209 -18.27 9.97 9.43
C PHE A 209 -17.19 8.91 9.73
N LEU A 210 -16.12 8.84 8.93
CA LEU A 210 -15.07 7.85 9.14
C LEU A 210 -14.32 8.07 10.46
N SER A 211 -14.12 9.34 10.85
CA SER A 211 -13.43 9.70 12.08
C SER A 211 -14.21 9.29 13.32
N ALA A 212 -15.53 9.51 13.34
CA ALA A 212 -16.40 9.06 14.43
C ALA A 212 -16.39 7.52 14.59
N GLN A 213 -16.24 6.78 13.49
CA GLN A 213 -16.13 5.32 13.53
C GLN A 213 -14.80 4.87 14.15
N ASP A 214 -13.71 5.55 13.81
CA ASP A 214 -12.37 5.28 14.37
C ASP A 214 -12.27 5.73 15.83
N GLU A 215 -12.99 6.76 16.26
CA GLU A 215 -13.04 7.20 17.66
C GLU A 215 -13.73 6.17 18.57
N ALA A 216 -14.79 5.52 18.09
CA ALA A 216 -15.47 4.44 18.82
C ALA A 216 -14.55 3.23 19.10
N GLN A 217 -13.50 3.02 18.29
CA GLN A 217 -12.45 2.03 18.54
C GLN A 217 -11.70 2.26 19.85
N ASN A 218 -11.40 3.53 20.13
CA ASN A 218 -10.53 3.93 21.22
C ASN A 218 -11.23 3.83 22.58
N TYR A 219 -12.56 3.90 22.61
CA TYR A 219 -13.36 3.69 23.81
C TYR A 219 -13.42 2.23 24.25
N ILE A 220 -13.47 1.28 23.30
CA ILE A 220 -13.51 -0.16 23.61
C ILE A 220 -12.12 -0.69 24.02
N GLN A 221 -11.04 -0.07 23.54
CA GLN A 221 -9.65 -0.46 23.85
C GLN A 221 -9.07 0.17 25.13
N LYS A 222 -9.87 0.74 26.04
CA LYS A 222 -9.44 1.03 27.42
C LYS A 222 -9.79 -0.15 28.35
N PRO A 223 -8.97 -1.21 28.47
CA PRO A 223 -9.04 -2.07 29.64
C PRO A 223 -8.39 -1.32 30.82
N TYR A 224 -9.18 -1.09 31.88
CA TYR A 224 -8.72 -0.97 33.28
C TYR A 224 -7.23 -0.66 33.45
N SER A 225 -6.81 0.60 33.29
CA SER A 225 -5.61 1.06 33.99
C SER A 225 -5.99 1.13 35.46
N SER A 226 -5.65 0.05 36.17
CA SER A 226 -5.77 -0.15 37.61
C SER A 226 -5.45 1.13 38.40
N GLU A 227 -6.50 1.86 38.76
CA GLU A 227 -6.61 2.33 40.14
C GLU A 227 -6.76 1.09 41.03
N CYS A 228 -6.17 1.15 42.23
CA CYS A 228 -6.06 0.08 43.23
C CYS A 228 -4.96 -0.95 42.93
N TYR A 229 -3.76 -0.73 43.45
CA TYR A 229 -3.42 -1.17 44.81
C TYR A 229 -2.36 -0.22 45.41
N SER A 230 -2.70 0.26 46.60
CA SER A 230 -1.91 0.91 47.67
C SER A 230 -0.39 0.79 47.63
#